data_AF-A0A7Z9QWY4-F1
#
_entry.id   AF-A0A7Z9QWY4-F1
#
_cell.length_a   1.000
_cell.length_b   1.000
_cell.length_c   1.000
_cell.angle_alpha   90.00
_cell.angle_beta   90.00
_cell.angle_gamma   90.00
#
_symmetry.space_group_name_H-M   'P 1'
#
loop_
_entity.id
_entity.type
_entity.pdbx_description
1 polymer ?
#
loop_
_entity_poly.entity_id
_entity_poly.type
_entity_poly.pdbx_seq_one_letter_code
_entity_poly.pdbx_strand_id
1 'polypeptide(L)' 'MSDPATSQPPITSVPADAQQFDQLYTFIKPKIEELRWTEIPWEIDLGHARQKAALQNRPLFIWAMNGNPLGCT' A
#
# COMPACT_ATOMS: atom_id res chain seq x y z
N MET A 1 38.92 -10.97 8.75
CA MET A 1 37.75 -11.84 9.01
C MET A 1 36.67 -11.39 8.05
N SER A 2 36.45 -12.16 6.99
CA SER A 2 35.49 -11.84 5.92
C SER A 2 34.17 -12.52 6.24
N ASP A 3 33.07 -11.77 6.21
CA ASP A 3 31.72 -12.32 6.31
C ASP A 3 31.47 -13.28 5.13
N PRO A 4 30.96 -14.51 5.37
CA PRO A 4 30.55 -15.37 4.28
C PRO A 4 29.30 -14.76 3.65
N ALA A 5 29.47 -14.17 2.47
CA ALA A 5 28.36 -13.74 1.64
C ALA A 5 27.46 -14.96 1.37
N THR A 6 26.29 -14.98 2.04
CA THR A 6 25.22 -15.92 1.76
C THR A 6 24.83 -15.77 0.30
N SER A 7 25.35 -16.65 -0.55
CA SER A 7 25.03 -16.67 -1.97
C SER A 7 23.57 -17.13 -2.11
N GLN A 8 22.65 -16.18 -2.28
CA GLN A 8 21.28 -16.51 -2.64
C GLN A 8 21.30 -17.27 -3.98
N PRO A 9 20.58 -18.39 -4.10
CA PRO A 9 20.50 -19.12 -5.35
C PRO A 9 19.92 -18.20 -6.44
N PRO A 10 20.32 -18.38 -7.71
CA PRO A 10 19.83 -17.57 -8.82
C PRO A 10 18.30 -17.67 -8.89
N ILE A 11 17.62 -16.52 -8.89
CA ILE A 11 16.18 -16.45 -9.09
C ILE A 11 15.90 -16.94 -10.51
N THR A 12 15.52 -18.20 -10.63
CA THR A 12 15.16 -18.79 -11.93
C THR A 12 13.74 -18.32 -12.25
N SER A 13 13.60 -17.38 -13.17
CA SER A 13 12.28 -16.98 -13.69
C SER A 13 11.69 -18.14 -14.49
N VAL A 14 10.87 -18.96 -13.85
CA VAL A 14 10.06 -19.97 -14.55
C VAL A 14 8.98 -19.21 -15.34
N PRO A 15 8.78 -19.47 -16.64
CA PRO A 15 7.62 -18.96 -17.35
C PRO A 15 6.37 -19.50 -16.66
N ALA A 16 5.59 -18.62 -16.03
CA ALA A 16 4.28 -19.01 -15.51
C ALA A 16 3.43 -19.44 -16.72
N ASP A 17 2.94 -20.68 -16.72
CA ASP A 17 1.86 -21.02 -17.62
C ASP A 17 0.62 -20.14 -17.30
N ALA A 18 -0.32 -20.03 -18.24
CA ALA A 18 -1.46 -19.14 -18.10
C ALA A 18 -2.26 -19.41 -16.80
N GLN A 19 -2.31 -20.66 -16.34
CA GLN A 19 -3.01 -21.04 -15.13
C GLN A 19 -2.28 -20.57 -13.86
N GLN A 20 -0.96 -20.72 -13.81
CA GLN A 20 -0.14 -20.19 -12.71
C GLN A 20 -0.21 -18.66 -12.63
N PHE A 21 -0.23 -18.00 -13.79
CA PHE A 21 -0.44 -16.55 -13.85
C PHE A 21 -1.80 -16.16 -13.26
N ASP A 22 -2.89 -16.79 -13.69
CA ASP A 22 -4.24 -16.46 -13.21
C ASP A 22 -4.39 -16.69 -11.70
N GLN A 23 -3.79 -17.76 -11.18
CA GLN A 23 -3.75 -18.05 -9.74
C GLN A 23 -3.03 -16.95 -8.97
N LEU A 24 -1.83 -16.57 -9.41
CA LEU A 24 -1.05 -15.51 -8.76
C LEU A 24 -1.75 -14.16 -8.88
N TYR A 25 -2.21 -13.80 -10.07
CA TYR A 25 -2.90 -12.54 -10.34
C TYR A 25 -4.15 -12.38 -9.49
N THR A 26 -4.91 -13.46 -9.29
CA THR A 26 -6.07 -13.45 -8.39
C THR A 26 -5.65 -13.33 -6.93
N PHE A 27 -4.59 -14.05 -6.53
CA PHE A 27 -4.10 -14.05 -5.16
C PHE A 27 -3.55 -12.69 -4.70
N ILE A 28 -2.84 -11.95 -5.57
CA ILE A 28 -2.25 -10.65 -5.21
C ILE A 28 -3.26 -9.50 -5.13
N LYS A 29 -4.48 -9.69 -5.64
CA LYS A 29 -5.50 -8.66 -5.56
C LYS A 29 -6.01 -8.54 -4.13
N PRO A 30 -6.16 -7.30 -3.61
CA PRO A 30 -6.78 -7.11 -2.32
C PRO A 30 -8.22 -7.62 -2.35
N LYS A 31 -8.65 -8.24 -1.27
CA LYS A 31 -10.05 -8.63 -1.05
C LYS A 31 -10.88 -7.38 -0.81
N ILE A 32 -12.19 -7.48 -1.07
CA ILE A 32 -13.09 -6.34 -0.88
C ILE A 32 -13.10 -5.85 0.58
N GLU A 33 -12.97 -6.77 1.54
CA GLU A 33 -12.93 -6.43 2.98
C GLU A 33 -11.67 -5.62 3.36
N GLU A 34 -10.58 -5.81 2.62
CA GLU A 34 -9.31 -5.08 2.78
C GLU A 34 -9.39 -3.67 2.15
N LEU A 35 -10.39 -3.42 1.30
CA LEU A 35 -10.61 -2.13 0.62
C LEU A 35 -11.69 -1.26 1.28
N ARG A 36 -12.25 -1.65 2.43
CA ARG A 36 -13.30 -0.85 3.11
C ARG A 36 -12.91 0.59 3.44
N TRP A 37 -11.61 0.87 3.56
CA TRP A 37 -11.12 2.24 3.73
C TRP A 37 -11.50 3.14 2.54
N THR A 38 -11.73 2.61 1.35
CA THR A 38 -12.16 3.36 0.15
C THR A 38 -13.63 3.81 0.21
N GLU A 39 -14.45 3.19 1.06
CA GLU A 39 -15.87 3.50 1.22
C GLU A 39 -16.10 4.69 2.16
N ILE A 40 -15.08 5.06 2.93
CA ILE A 40 -15.15 6.21 3.85
C ILE A 40 -15.22 7.49 3.01
N PRO A 41 -16.19 8.39 3.26
CA PRO A 41 -16.27 9.68 2.58
C PRO A 41 -15.20 10.63 3.15
N TRP A 42 -13.95 10.40 2.75
CA TRP A 42 -12.80 11.18 3.20
C TRP A 42 -12.97 12.66 2.90
N GLU A 43 -12.62 13.50 3.86
CA GLU A 43 -12.43 14.92 3.61
C GLU A 43 -11.07 15.11 2.93
N ILE A 44 -11.07 15.71 1.74
CA ILE A 44 -9.88 15.90 0.92
C ILE A 44 -9.20 17.26 1.16
N ASP A 45 -9.94 18.21 1.75
CA ASP A 45 -9.39 19.50 2.17
C ASP A 45 -8.91 19.43 3.63
N LEU A 46 -7.60 19.44 3.82
CA LEU A 46 -6.99 19.38 5.16
C LEU A 46 -7.38 20.56 6.06
N GLY A 47 -7.58 21.75 5.49
CA GLY A 47 -8.02 22.94 6.21
C GLY A 47 -9.43 22.77 6.76
N HIS A 48 -10.35 22.31 5.91
CA HIS A 48 -11.73 22.00 6.30
C HIS A 48 -11.77 20.87 7.35
N ALA A 49 -10.99 19.79 7.15
CA ALA A 49 -10.89 18.70 8.10
C ALA A 49 -10.43 19.16 9.49
N ARG A 50 -9.42 20.04 9.55
CA ARG A 50 -8.93 20.64 10.81
C ARG A 50 -10.00 21.45 11.52
N GLN A 51 -10.72 22.30 10.80
CA GLN A 51 -11.81 23.11 11.38
C GLN A 51 -12.91 22.21 11.96
N LYS A 52 -13.34 21.20 11.20
CA LYS A 52 -14.36 20.23 11.65
C LYS A 52 -13.93 19.47 12.90
N ALA A 53 -12.68 19.00 12.96
CA ALA A 53 -12.14 18.29 14.12
C ALA A 53 -12.12 19.19 15.38
N ALA A 54 -11.70 20.45 15.24
CA ALA A 54 -11.70 21.43 16.33
C ALA A 54 -13.12 21.73 16.84
N LEU A 55 -14.08 21.96 15.94
CA LEU A 55 -15.48 22.21 16.29
C LEU A 55 -16.12 21.02 17.03
N GLN A 56 -15.74 19.80 16.66
CA GLN A 56 -16.27 18.58 17.26
C GLN A 56 -15.51 18.14 18.53
N ASN A 57 -14.41 18.81 18.87
CA ASN A 57 -13.46 18.42 19.91
C ASN A 57 -13.03 16.94 19.78
N ARG A 58 -12.67 16.53 18.55
CA ARG A 58 -12.24 15.16 18.22
C ARG A 58 -10.86 15.16 17.56
N PRO A 59 -10.05 14.11 17.76
CA PRO A 59 -8.78 13.98 17.06
C PRO A 59 -9.01 13.80 15.54
N LEU A 60 -8.04 14.27 14.75
CA LEU A 60 -8.02 14.09 13.30
C LEU A 60 -7.19 12.85 12.94
N PHE A 61 -7.80 11.89 12.22
CA PHE A 61 -7.08 10.78 11.58
C PHE A 61 -6.76 11.17 10.14
N ILE A 62 -5.48 11.08 9.77
CA ILE A 62 -5.00 11.41 8.42
C ILE A 62 -4.55 10.12 7.73
N TRP A 63 -5.19 9.80 6.62
CA TRP A 63 -4.75 8.76 5.69
C TRP A 63 -4.14 9.43 4.47
N ALA A 64 -2.81 9.49 4.40
CA ALA A 64 -2.08 10.14 3.33
C ALA A 64 -0.85 9.32 2.95
N MET A 65 -0.50 9.32 1.67
CA MET A 65 0.78 8.81 1.21
C MET A 65 1.80 9.96 1.28
N ASN A 66 2.80 9.85 2.13
CA ASN A 66 3.93 10.78 2.16
C ASN A 66 5.11 10.14 1.43
N GLY A 67 5.27 10.45 0.14
CA GLY A 67 6.40 10.01 -0.66
C GLY A 67 6.37 10.62 -2.06
N ASN A 68 7.54 10.75 -2.69
CA ASN A 68 7.60 10.99 -4.13
C ASN A 68 7.18 9.68 -4.82
N PRO A 69 6.04 9.61 -5.54
CA PRO A 69 5.57 8.38 -6.15
C PRO A 69 6.57 7.75 -7.14
N LEU A 70 7.58 8.52 -7.57
CA LEU A 70 8.66 8.09 -8.45
C LEU A 70 10.00 7.85 -7.74
N GLY A 71 10.06 7.98 -6.41
CA GLY A 71 11.26 7.70 -5.61
C GLY A 71 12.44 8.66 -5.82
N CYS A 72 12.26 9.82 -6.46
CA CYS A 72 13.35 10.79 -6.62
C CYS A 72 13.47 11.68 -5.37
N THR A 73 14.64 11.67 -4.73
CA THR A 73 15.10 12.69 -3.78
C THR A 73 16.42 13.26 -4.26
#